data_AF-A0A2D5T4B0-F1
#
_entry.id   AF-A0A2D5T4B0-F1
#
_cell.length_a   1.000
_cell.length_b   1.000
_cell.length_c   1.000
_cell.angle_alpha   90.00
_cell.angle_beta   90.00
_cell.angle_gamma   90.00
#
_symmetry.space_group_name_H-M   'P 1'
#
loop_
_entity.id
_entity.type
_entity.pdbx_description
1 polymer ?
#
loop_
_entity_poly.entity_id
_entity_poly.type
_entity_poly.pdbx_seq_one_letter_code
_entity_poly.pdbx_strand_id
1 'polypeptide(L)'
;VSFKLLGKHVREVKREQAVSFIDAVEQYLTGTYANVLMSYKGQDVRFIEPVLDSKSKFASVKSEIVEPGAPSIDIVFKFRKNKKGEWQVYDLVAESISLLNAKQKEIVSRISEVGIDKVTNELIAKS
;
A
#
# COMPACT_ATOMS: atom_id res chain seq x y z
N VAL A 1 -5.72 3.09 4.03
CA VAL A 1 -4.96 1.83 3.90
C VAL A 1 -4.32 1.45 5.23
N SER A 2 -3.77 2.44 5.93
CA SER A 2 -3.04 2.38 7.20
C SER A 2 -3.73 1.60 8.32
N PHE A 3 -5.05 1.75 8.51
CA PHE A 3 -5.80 0.96 9.49
C PHE A 3 -5.69 -0.57 9.30
N LYS A 4 -5.55 -1.06 8.05
CA LYS A 4 -5.37 -2.49 7.81
C LYS A 4 -4.03 -2.99 8.36
N LEU A 5 -3.00 -2.14 8.44
CA LEU A 5 -1.66 -2.54 8.89
C LEU A 5 -1.62 -2.92 10.38
N LEU A 6 -2.60 -2.49 11.18
CA LEU A 6 -2.74 -2.92 12.58
C LEU A 6 -3.11 -4.40 12.72
N GLY A 7 -3.73 -5.01 11.69
CA GLY A 7 -4.14 -6.41 11.70
C GLY A 7 -4.98 -6.77 12.94
N LYS A 8 -4.58 -7.84 13.64
CA LYS A 8 -5.27 -8.33 14.86
C LYS A 8 -5.21 -7.32 16.03
N HIS A 9 -4.17 -6.49 16.09
CA HIS A 9 -3.92 -5.56 17.19
C HIS A 9 -4.91 -4.39 17.24
N VAL A 10 -5.70 -4.18 16.17
CA VAL A 10 -6.71 -3.12 16.10
C VAL A 10 -7.72 -3.16 17.25
N ARG A 11 -7.94 -4.32 17.87
CA ARG A 11 -8.87 -4.51 18.99
C ARG A 11 -8.27 -4.15 20.35
N GLU A 12 -6.95 -4.08 20.45
CA GLU A 12 -6.21 -3.98 21.71
C GLU A 12 -5.59 -2.58 21.90
N VAL A 13 -5.52 -1.78 20.83
CA VAL A 13 -4.88 -0.47 20.82
C VAL A 13 -5.87 0.63 21.25
N LYS A 14 -5.37 1.59 22.03
CA LYS A 14 -6.14 2.80 22.33
C LYS A 14 -6.31 3.63 21.07
N ARG A 15 -7.36 4.45 21.04
CA ARG A 15 -7.69 5.28 19.87
C ARG A 15 -6.54 6.23 19.52
N GLU A 16 -5.90 6.80 20.53
CA GLU A 16 -4.78 7.74 20.36
C GLU A 16 -3.57 7.05 19.74
N GLN A 17 -3.24 5.83 20.20
CA GLN A 17 -2.15 5.03 19.64
C GLN A 17 -2.42 4.64 18.19
N ALA A 18 -3.66 4.27 17.87
CA ALA A 18 -4.05 3.94 16.51
C ALA A 18 -3.90 5.16 15.57
N VAL A 19 -4.32 6.35 16.01
CA VAL A 19 -4.18 7.59 15.22
C VAL A 19 -2.71 7.90 14.97
N SER A 20 -1.88 7.95 16.01
CA SER A 20 -0.44 8.22 15.86
C SER A 20 0.26 7.21 14.94
N PHE A 21 -0.10 5.93 15.07
CA PHE A 21 0.41 4.89 14.18
C PHE A 21 -0.01 5.10 12.72
N ILE A 22 -1.27 5.48 12.47
CA ILE A 22 -1.78 5.74 11.12
C ILE A 22 -1.05 6.91 10.48
N ASP A 23 -0.88 7.99 11.22
CA ASP A 23 -0.19 9.19 10.72
C ASP A 23 1.28 8.86 10.37
N ALA A 24 1.97 8.12 11.24
CA ALA A 24 3.33 7.66 11.01
C ALA A 24 3.44 6.75 9.77
N VAL A 25 2.49 5.84 9.58
CA VAL A 25 2.42 5.00 8.39
C VAL A 25 2.22 5.84 7.13
N GLU A 26 1.28 6.80 7.14
CA GLU A 26 0.98 7.61 5.95
C GLU A 26 2.19 8.46 5.53
N GLN A 27 2.90 9.03 6.48
CA GLN A 27 4.16 9.73 6.24
C GLN A 27 5.24 8.80 5.67
N TYR A 28 5.47 7.65 6.32
CA TYR A 28 6.47 6.68 5.89
C TYR A 28 6.21 6.15 4.47
N LEU A 29 4.96 5.80 4.16
CA LEU A 29 4.58 5.31 2.83
C LEU A 29 4.73 6.42 1.77
N THR A 30 4.41 7.67 2.13
CA THR A 30 4.63 8.81 1.24
C THR A 30 6.10 8.94 0.88
N GLY A 31 7.01 8.91 1.85
CA GLY A 31 8.46 8.99 1.60
C GLY A 31 9.00 7.77 0.84
N THR A 32 8.60 6.56 1.23
CA THR A 32 9.13 5.32 0.64
C THR A 32 8.67 5.12 -0.81
N TYR A 33 7.41 5.42 -1.12
CA TYR A 33 6.89 5.26 -2.48
C TYR A 33 7.17 6.47 -3.38
N ALA A 34 7.37 7.68 -2.83
CA ALA A 34 7.84 8.82 -3.61
C ALA A 34 9.18 8.51 -4.29
N ASN A 35 10.09 7.80 -3.63
CA ASN A 35 11.36 7.39 -4.22
C ASN A 35 11.20 6.43 -5.41
N VAL A 36 10.25 5.49 -5.34
CA VAL A 36 9.94 4.58 -6.45
C VAL A 36 9.37 5.38 -7.63
N LEU A 37 8.49 6.34 -7.38
CA LEU A 37 7.96 7.22 -8.43
C LEU A 37 9.04 8.13 -9.02
N MET A 38 9.98 8.64 -8.22
CA MET A 38 11.13 9.42 -8.69
C MET A 38 12.13 8.59 -9.49
N SER A 39 12.16 7.26 -9.32
CA SER A 39 12.97 6.36 -10.14
C SER A 39 12.41 6.12 -11.54
N TYR A 40 11.25 6.69 -11.88
CA TYR A 40 10.70 6.68 -13.23
C TYR A 40 11.64 7.42 -14.19
N LYS A 41 12.08 6.73 -15.25
CA LYS A 41 13.01 7.25 -16.27
C LYS A 41 12.38 7.32 -17.67
N GLY A 42 11.05 7.20 -17.76
CA GLY A 42 10.34 7.15 -19.03
C GLY A 42 9.95 5.73 -19.48
N GLN A 43 9.83 4.78 -18.55
CA GLN A 43 9.30 3.46 -18.87
C GLN A 43 7.90 3.56 -19.49
N ASP A 44 7.60 2.68 -20.46
CA ASP A 44 6.28 2.58 -21.09
C ASP A 44 5.33 1.83 -20.14
N VAL A 45 4.19 2.43 -19.80
CA VAL A 45 3.20 1.86 -18.87
C VAL A 45 1.96 1.48 -19.65
N ARG A 46 1.77 0.20 -19.89
CA ARG A 46 0.65 -0.33 -20.67
C ARG A 46 -0.45 -0.78 -19.73
N PHE A 47 -1.60 -0.12 -19.78
CA PHE A 47 -2.79 -0.53 -19.02
C PHE A 47 -3.57 -1.57 -19.81
N ILE A 48 -3.78 -2.72 -19.20
CA ILE A 48 -4.64 -3.78 -19.72
C ILE A 48 -6.05 -3.52 -19.16
N GLU A 49 -7.06 -3.54 -20.05
CA GLU A 49 -8.43 -3.14 -19.74
C GLU A 49 -8.94 -3.68 -18.39
N PRO A 50 -9.54 -2.83 -17.55
CA PRO A 50 -10.05 -3.27 -16.27
C PRO A 50 -11.31 -4.11 -16.45
N VAL A 51 -11.39 -5.22 -15.73
CA VAL A 51 -12.66 -5.91 -15.52
C VAL A 51 -13.46 -5.10 -14.51
N LEU A 52 -14.37 -4.26 -15.00
CA LEU A 52 -15.28 -3.47 -14.19
C LEU A 52 -16.66 -4.12 -14.16
N ASP A 53 -17.09 -4.55 -12.98
CA ASP A 53 -18.52 -4.67 -12.69
C ASP A 53 -19.00 -3.29 -12.22
N SER A 54 -19.97 -2.71 -12.94
CA SER A 54 -20.60 -1.42 -12.63
C SER A 54 -21.13 -1.30 -11.20
N LYS A 55 -21.44 -2.43 -10.54
CA LYS A 55 -21.90 -2.48 -9.14
C LYS A 55 -20.77 -2.69 -8.13
N SER A 56 -19.56 -3.00 -8.60
CA SER A 56 -18.45 -3.31 -7.71
C SER A 56 -17.87 -2.07 -7.07
N LYS A 57 -17.57 -2.18 -5.77
CA LYS A 57 -16.78 -1.19 -5.01
C LYS A 57 -15.27 -1.42 -5.14
N PHE A 58 -14.86 -2.41 -5.91
CA PHE A 58 -13.47 -2.81 -6.12
C PHE A 58 -13.18 -3.02 -7.60
N ALA A 59 -12.00 -2.62 -8.04
CA ALA A 59 -11.54 -2.85 -9.39
C ALA A 59 -10.07 -3.27 -9.38
N SER A 60 -9.66 -3.98 -10.43
CA SER A 60 -8.25 -4.30 -10.68
C SER A 60 -7.90 -3.83 -12.09
N VAL A 61 -6.84 -3.05 -12.21
CA VAL A 61 -6.25 -2.68 -13.50
C VAL A 61 -4.94 -3.43 -13.59
N LYS A 62 -4.83 -4.34 -14.57
CA LYS A 62 -3.56 -4.98 -14.90
C LYS A 62 -2.72 -3.98 -15.70
N SER A 63 -1.43 -3.96 -15.47
CA SER A 63 -0.51 -3.02 -16.09
C SER A 63 0.84 -3.69 -16.30
N GLU A 64 1.49 -3.34 -17.40
CA GLU A 64 2.84 -3.79 -17.70
C GLU A 64 3.75 -2.57 -17.73
N ILE A 65 4.83 -2.59 -16.95
CA ILE A 65 5.92 -1.62 -17.08
C ILE A 65 6.97 -2.21 -18.02
N VAL A 66 7.24 -1.51 -19.12
CA VAL A 66 8.18 -1.94 -20.15
C VAL A 66 9.37 -0.98 -20.19
N GLU A 67 10.57 -1.54 -20.02
CA GLU A 67 11.84 -0.83 -20.11
C GLU A 67 12.72 -1.49 -21.18
N PRO A 68 13.26 -0.74 -22.16
CA PRO A 68 14.14 -1.31 -23.18
C PRO A 68 15.36 -2.01 -22.56
N GLY A 69 15.56 -3.29 -22.89
CA GLY A 69 16.70 -4.07 -22.39
C GLY A 69 16.49 -4.71 -21.02
N ALA A 70 15.31 -4.60 -20.42
CA ALA A 70 14.91 -5.32 -19.21
C ALA A 70 13.64 -6.15 -19.44
N PRO A 71 13.40 -7.22 -18.65
CA PRO A 71 12.12 -7.90 -18.63
C PRO A 71 10.99 -6.93 -18.25
N SER A 72 9.81 -7.11 -18.85
CA SER A 72 8.64 -6.34 -18.44
C SER A 72 8.17 -6.75 -17.04
N ILE A 73 7.62 -5.78 -16.31
CA ILE A 73 7.17 -5.97 -14.93
C ILE A 73 5.64 -5.92 -14.92
N ASP A 74 5.02 -7.03 -14.54
CA ASP A 74 3.58 -7.11 -14.34
C ASP A 74 3.18 -6.48 -13.00
N ILE A 75 2.31 -5.49 -13.08
CA ILE A 75 1.72 -4.81 -11.93
C ILE A 75 0.19 -4.86 -12.01
N VAL A 76 -0.46 -5.11 -10.89
CA VAL A 76 -1.91 -4.96 -10.75
C VAL A 76 -2.22 -3.90 -9.72
N PHE A 77 -2.80 -2.80 -10.16
CA PHE A 77 -3.35 -1.78 -9.28
C PHE A 77 -4.72 -2.23 -8.77
N LYS A 78 -4.87 -2.28 -7.44
CA LYS A 78 -6.14 -2.60 -6.78
C LYS A 78 -6.81 -1.32 -6.31
N PHE A 79 -8.01 -1.07 -6.82
CA PHE A 79 -8.79 0.11 -6.53
C PHE A 79 -9.98 -0.21 -5.63
N ARG A 80 -10.33 0.75 -4.78
CA ARG A 80 -11.54 0.75 -3.99
C ARG A 80 -12.28 2.07 -4.20
N LYS A 81 -13.59 2.00 -4.35
CA LYS A 81 -14.47 3.16 -4.40
C LYS A 81 -14.73 3.67 -2.97
N ASN A 82 -14.46 4.95 -2.72
CA ASN A 82 -14.71 5.58 -1.42
C ASN A 82 -16.21 5.95 -1.26
N LYS A 83 -16.58 6.51 -0.10
CA LYS A 83 -17.98 6.90 0.18
C LYS A 83 -18.49 8.01 -0.74
N LYS A 84 -17.60 8.83 -1.31
CA LYS A 84 -17.91 9.90 -2.27
C LYS A 84 -18.02 9.39 -3.71
N GLY A 85 -17.75 8.11 -3.95
CA GLY A 85 -17.79 7.51 -5.28
C GLY A 85 -16.48 7.60 -6.06
N GLU A 86 -15.40 8.09 -5.45
CA GLU A 86 -14.10 8.24 -6.10
C GLU A 86 -13.28 6.96 -5.98
N TRP A 87 -12.55 6.60 -7.04
CA TRP A 87 -11.65 5.45 -7.04
C TRP A 87 -10.30 5.83 -6.43
N GLN A 88 -9.83 5.02 -5.49
CA GLN A 88 -8.51 5.18 -4.88
C GLN A 88 -7.76 3.86 -4.92
N VAL A 89 -6.46 3.91 -5.26
CA VAL A 89 -5.59 2.75 -5.15
C VAL A 89 -5.44 2.42 -3.66
N TYR A 90 -5.63 1.15 -3.31
CA TYR A 90 -5.43 0.68 -1.94
C TYR A 90 -4.33 -0.38 -1.82
N ASP A 91 -3.92 -0.98 -2.93
CA ASP A 91 -2.85 -1.97 -2.99
C ASP A 91 -2.25 -2.03 -4.40
N LEU A 92 -1.00 -2.48 -4.46
CA LEU A 92 -0.26 -2.76 -5.68
C LEU A 92 0.23 -4.21 -5.59
N VAL A 93 0.03 -4.98 -6.65
CA VAL A 93 0.52 -6.35 -6.74
C VAL A 93 1.55 -6.42 -7.84
N ALA A 94 2.82 -6.55 -7.49
CA ALA A 94 3.90 -6.74 -8.45
C ALA A 94 4.32 -8.22 -8.41
N GLU A 95 4.42 -8.88 -9.56
CA GLU A 95 4.86 -10.29 -9.64
C GLU A 95 4.09 -11.23 -8.67
N SER A 96 2.77 -11.03 -8.57
CA SER A 96 1.86 -11.75 -7.64
C SER A 96 2.06 -11.46 -6.14
N ILE A 97 2.92 -10.52 -5.77
CA ILE A 97 3.17 -10.11 -4.39
C ILE A 97 2.40 -8.80 -4.09
N SER A 98 1.45 -8.86 -3.18
CA SER A 98 0.75 -7.68 -2.64
C SER A 98 1.66 -6.90 -1.70
N LEU A 99 1.94 -5.65 -2.06
CA LEU A 99 2.78 -4.77 -1.24
C LEU A 99 2.11 -4.47 0.10
N LEU A 100 0.79 -4.25 0.11
CA LEU A 100 0.05 -4.03 1.34
C LEU A 100 0.13 -5.23 2.28
N ASN A 101 -0.09 -6.45 1.77
CA ASN A 101 -0.08 -7.66 2.59
C ASN A 101 1.34 -7.97 3.11
N ALA A 102 2.37 -7.79 2.28
CA ALA A 102 3.75 -7.96 2.70
C ALA A 102 4.10 -7.01 3.85
N LYS A 103 3.78 -5.72 3.70
CA LYS A 103 4.04 -4.71 4.72
C LYS A 103 3.20 -4.93 5.98
N GLN A 104 1.94 -5.36 5.83
CA GLN A 104 1.09 -5.71 6.97
C GLN A 104 1.70 -6.84 7.80
N LYS A 105 2.22 -7.91 7.17
CA LYS A 105 2.85 -9.02 7.88
C LYS A 105 4.08 -8.55 8.67
N GLU A 106 4.94 -7.76 8.04
CA GLU A 106 6.13 -7.18 8.68
C GLU A 106 5.75 -6.35 9.92
N ILE A 107 4.81 -5.41 9.76
CA ILE A 107 4.36 -4.53 10.84
C ILE A 107 3.67 -5.31 11.97
N VAL A 108 2.76 -6.25 11.65
CA VAL A 108 2.05 -7.03 12.67
C VAL A 108 3.00 -7.92 13.47
N SER A 109 4.03 -8.49 12.82
CA SER A 109 5.10 -9.21 13.50
C SER A 109 5.81 -8.28 14.47
N ARG A 110 6.24 -7.11 13.98
CA ARG A 110 6.97 -6.13 14.79
C ARG A 110 6.15 -5.61 15.96
N ILE A 111 4.87 -5.29 15.77
CA ILE A 111 3.98 -4.87 16.87
C ILE A 111 3.86 -5.98 17.92
N SER A 112 3.83 -7.25 17.50
CA SER A 112 3.78 -8.38 18.45
C SER A 112 5.08 -8.51 19.26
N GLU A 113 6.22 -8.14 18.67
CA GLU A 113 7.53 -8.21 19.32
C GLU A 113 7.79 -7.05 20.29
N VAL A 114 7.44 -5.82 19.88
CA VAL A 114 7.91 -4.61 20.58
C VAL A 114 6.80 -3.62 20.97
N GLY A 115 5.54 -3.91 20.64
CA GLY A 115 4.40 -3.04 20.92
C GLY A 115 4.23 -1.88 19.92
N ILE A 116 3.00 -1.38 19.80
CA ILE A 116 2.62 -0.36 18.81
C ILE A 116 3.38 0.96 18.96
N ASP A 117 3.65 1.39 20.19
CA ASP A 117 4.29 2.69 20.44
C ASP A 117 5.72 2.71 19.89
N LYS A 118 6.47 1.61 20.09
CA LYS A 118 7.82 1.49 19.55
C LYS A 118 7.82 1.42 18.03
N VAL A 119 6.90 0.67 17.43
CA VAL A 119 6.75 0.63 15.96
C VAL A 119 6.38 1.99 15.39
N THR A 120 5.51 2.74 16.06
CA THR A 120 5.13 4.09 15.64
C THR A 120 6.35 5.02 15.62
N ASN A 121 7.16 5.01 16.67
CA ASN A 121 8.41 5.79 16.71
C ASN A 121 9.42 5.35 15.64
N GLU A 122 9.54 4.04 15.39
CA GLU A 122 10.41 3.51 14.32
C GLU A 122 9.95 3.97 12.92
N LEU A 123 8.65 4.11 12.68
CA LEU A 123 8.10 4.62 11.43
C LEU A 123 8.31 6.13 11.27
N ILE A 124 8.11 6.91 12.34
CA ILE A 124 8.37 8.36 12.35
C ILE A 124 9.85 8.63 12.04
N ALA A 125 10.77 7.88 12.64
CA ALA A 125 12.21 8.05 12.42
C ALA A 125 12.68 7.70 10.99
N LYS A 126 11.87 6.96 10.22
CA LYS A 126 12.15 6.54 8.84
C LYS A 126 11.41 7.37 7.78
N SER A 127 10.52 8.26 8.21
CA SER A 127 9.74 9.14 7.34
C SER A 127 10.56 10.38 6.98
#